data_AF-Q4JYD1-F1
#
_entry.id   AF-Q4JYD1-F1
#
_cell.length_a   1.000
_cell.length_b   1.000
_cell.length_c   1.000
_cell.angle_alpha   90.00
_cell.angle_beta   90.00
_cell.angle_gamma   90.00
#
_symmetry.space_group_name_H-M   'P 1'
#
loop_
_entity.id
_entity.type
_entity.pdbx_description
1 polymer ?
#
loop_
_entity_poly.entity_id
_entity_poly.type
_entity_poly.pdbx_seq_one_letter_code
_entity_poly.pdbx_strand_id
1 'polypeptide(L)'
;MTSTTATYRYTDPFTGTQQTIDGPEGKAYMLVERGEEVRVGDPLGFYNDRESAREAVMARLNEKARTLRDYEEYYVTHTTLRGAQH
;
A
#
# COMPACT_ATOMS: atom_id res chain seq x y z
N MET A 1 -18.98 13.52 -10.26
CA MET A 1 -18.40 13.76 -8.92
C MET A 1 -16.89 13.84 -9.12
N THR A 2 -16.28 14.99 -8.89
CA THR A 2 -14.83 15.16 -8.96
C THR A 2 -14.22 14.41 -7.79
N SER A 3 -13.52 13.30 -8.04
CA SER A 3 -12.72 12.64 -7.02
C SER A 3 -11.57 13.58 -6.64
N THR A 4 -11.69 14.26 -5.50
CA THR A 4 -10.61 15.11 -5.00
C THR A 4 -9.39 14.23 -4.68
N THR A 5 -8.24 14.63 -5.18
CA THR A 5 -6.94 14.00 -4.91
C THR A 5 -6.20 14.79 -3.84
N ALA A 6 -5.50 14.10 -2.94
CA ALA A 6 -4.67 14.69 -1.91
C ALA A 6 -3.27 14.07 -1.94
N THR A 7 -2.26 14.88 -1.60
CA THR A 7 -0.88 14.42 -1.47
C THR A 7 -0.62 13.94 -0.05
N TYR A 8 -0.06 12.74 0.07
CA TYR A 8 0.26 12.09 1.33
C TYR A 8 1.75 11.82 1.46
N ARG A 9 2.24 11.82 2.69
CA ARG A 9 3.56 11.29 3.06
C ARG A 9 3.36 9.95 3.76
N TYR A 10 4.25 9.01 3.49
CA TYR A 10 4.32 7.73 4.18
C TYR A 10 5.76 7.26 4.32
N THR A 11 6.00 6.33 5.23
CA THR A 11 7.26 5.59 5.30
C THR A 11 7.03 4.28 4.59
N ASP A 12 7.84 4.01 3.55
CA ASP A 12 7.78 2.76 2.83
C ASP A 12 8.11 1.59 3.78
N PRO A 13 7.23 0.59 3.90
CA PRO A 13 7.38 -0.45 4.92
C PRO A 13 8.48 -1.46 4.60
N PHE A 14 9.00 -1.49 3.37
CA PHE A 14 10.04 -2.43 2.94
C PHE A 14 11.45 -1.84 3.01
N THR A 15 11.56 -0.53 2.78
CA THR A 15 12.84 0.19 2.71
C THR A 15 13.06 1.15 3.87
N GLY A 16 12.00 1.48 4.63
CA GLY A 16 12.05 2.50 5.69
C GLY A 16 12.22 3.93 5.17
N THR A 17 12.19 4.15 3.86
CA THR A 17 12.42 5.45 3.24
C THR A 17 11.13 6.27 3.23
N GLN A 18 11.21 7.56 3.50
CA GLN A 18 10.05 8.46 3.40
C GLN A 18 9.70 8.74 1.94
N GLN A 19 8.42 8.63 1.61
CA GLN A 19 7.87 8.78 0.27
C GLN A 19 6.68 9.75 0.26
N THR A 20 6.34 10.23 -0.94
CA THR A 20 5.16 11.06 -1.19
C THR A 20 4.33 10.42 -2.30
N ILE A 21 3.01 10.45 -2.17
CA ILE A 21 2.09 9.88 -3.15
C ILE A 21 0.79 10.70 -3.23
N ASP A 22 0.24 10.81 -4.43
CA ASP A 22 -1.12 11.33 -4.63
C ASP A 22 -2.13 10.19 -4.58
N GLY A 23 -3.21 10.40 -3.83
CA GLY A 23 -4.27 9.42 -3.67
C GLY A 23 -5.63 10.09 -3.49
N PRO A 24 -6.72 9.29 -3.37
CA PRO A 24 -8.03 9.84 -3.05
C PRO A 24 -7.99 10.60 -1.72
N GLU A 25 -8.72 11.70 -1.63
CA GLU A 25 -8.87 12.47 -0.39
C GLU A 25 -9.51 11.60 0.73
N GLY A 26 -9.12 11.87 1.98
CA GLY A 26 -9.70 11.23 3.16
C GLY A 26 -9.20 9.82 3.46
N LYS A 27 -8.09 9.40 2.85
CA LYS A 27 -7.50 8.07 3.06
C LYS A 27 -6.45 8.11 4.15
N ALA A 28 -6.42 7.07 4.98
CA ALA A 28 -5.49 6.96 6.11
C ALA A 28 -4.50 5.80 5.95
N TYR A 29 -4.79 4.85 5.05
CA TYR A 29 -3.96 3.67 4.83
C TYR A 29 -3.80 3.38 3.35
N MET A 30 -2.68 2.77 3.01
CA MET A 30 -2.36 2.33 1.66
C MET A 30 -1.83 0.90 1.67
N LEU A 31 -2.31 0.08 0.74
CA LEU A 31 -1.79 -1.25 0.46
C LEU A 31 -0.55 -1.11 -0.43
N VAL A 32 0.53 -1.80 -0.06
CA VAL A 32 1.84 -1.71 -0.71
C VAL A 32 2.37 -3.10 -0.99
N GLU A 33 2.77 -3.35 -2.23
CA GLU A 33 3.38 -4.60 -2.69
C GLU A 33 4.88 -4.40 -2.95
N ARG A 34 5.72 -5.34 -2.51
CA ARG A 34 7.14 -5.30 -2.85
C ARG A 34 7.34 -5.91 -4.24
N GLY A 35 8.02 -5.19 -5.12
CA GLY A 35 8.53 -5.76 -6.37
C GLY A 35 9.60 -6.83 -6.14
N GLU A 36 10.08 -7.43 -7.23
CA GLU A 36 11.13 -8.47 -7.19
C GLU A 36 12.42 -7.99 -6.51
N GLU A 37 12.80 -6.73 -6.75
CA GLU A 37 13.91 -6.09 -6.05
C GLU A 37 13.41 -5.33 -4.81
N VAL A 38 14.27 -5.20 -3.79
CA VAL A 38 13.97 -4.40 -2.59
C VAL A 38 14.02 -2.91 -2.94
N ARG A 39 12.93 -2.43 -3.55
CA ARG A 39 12.65 -1.04 -3.90
C ARG A 39 11.43 -0.55 -3.14
N VAL A 40 11.16 0.76 -3.25
CA VAL A 40 9.89 1.35 -2.81
C VAL A 40 8.75 0.52 -3.39
N GLY A 41 7.84 0.09 -2.52
CA GLY A 41 6.76 -0.80 -2.92
C GLY A 41 5.70 -0.07 -3.74
N ASP A 42 5.02 -0.83 -4.59
CA ASP A 42 4.03 -0.31 -5.50
C ASP A 42 2.67 -0.14 -4.78
N PRO A 43 2.02 1.03 -4.89
CA PRO A 43 0.74 1.29 -4.25
C PRO A 43 -0.38 0.53 -4.97
N LEU A 44 -1.13 -0.30 -4.24
CA LEU A 44 -2.21 -1.13 -4.81
C LEU A 44 -3.61 -0.63 -4.50
N GLY A 45 -3.80 0.12 -3.40
CA GLY A 45 -5.12 0.58 -2.98
C GLY A 45 -5.09 1.46 -1.74
N PHE A 46 -6.16 2.22 -1.53
CA PHE A 46 -6.29 3.19 -0.44
C PHE A 46 -7.52 2.92 0.43
N TYR A 47 -7.35 3.03 1.74
CA TYR A 47 -8.35 2.65 2.74
C TYR A 47 -8.54 3.72 3.81
N ASN A 48 -9.75 3.79 4.36
CA ASN A 48 -10.12 4.77 5.39
C ASN A 48 -9.62 4.33 6.78
N ASP A 49 -9.54 3.02 7.01
CA ASP A 49 -9.23 2.43 8.31
C ASP A 49 -8.28 1.23 8.18
N ARG A 50 -7.71 0.84 9.32
CA ARG A 50 -6.70 -0.23 9.41
C ARG A 50 -7.29 -1.62 9.14
N GLU A 51 -8.54 -1.85 9.52
CA GLU A 51 -9.17 -3.17 9.40
C GLU A 51 -9.39 -3.50 7.93
N SER A 52 -9.99 -2.57 7.18
CA SER A 52 -10.15 -2.66 5.72
C SER A 52 -8.80 -2.87 5.00
N ALA A 53 -7.75 -2.14 5.41
CA ALA A 53 -6.42 -2.30 4.83
C ALA A 53 -5.81 -3.68 5.13
N ARG A 54 -6.00 -4.20 6.35
CA ARG A 54 -5.56 -5.54 6.75
C ARG A 54 -6.30 -6.62 5.97
N GLU A 55 -7.62 -6.49 5.81
CA GLU A 55 -8.40 -7.42 5.01
C GLU A 55 -7.94 -7.45 3.55
N ALA A 56 -7.62 -6.28 2.99
CA ALA A 56 -7.06 -6.20 1.64
C ALA A 56 -5.70 -6.90 1.51
N VAL A 57 -4.82 -6.78 2.51
CA VAL A 57 -3.56 -7.57 2.55
C VAL A 57 -3.86 -9.06 2.48
N MET A 58 -4.77 -9.56 3.32
CA MET A 58 -5.12 -10.99 3.34
C MET A 58 -5.77 -11.45 2.04
N ALA A 59 -6.66 -10.64 1.46
CA ALA A 59 -7.29 -10.92 0.17
C ALA A 59 -6.25 -11.03 -0.94
N ARG A 60 -5.26 -10.11 -0.96
CA ARG A 60 -4.18 -10.11 -1.94
C ARG A 60 -3.25 -11.31 -1.77
N LEU A 61 -2.90 -11.67 -0.54
CA LEU A 61 -2.15 -12.89 -0.24
C LEU A 61 -2.88 -14.13 -0.75
N ASN A 62 -4.18 -14.25 -0.49
CA ASN A 62 -5.00 -15.37 -0.94
C ASN A 62 -5.11 -15.45 -2.46
N GLU A 63 -5.20 -14.31 -3.14
CA GLU A 63 -5.19 -14.24 -4.61
C GLU A 63 -3.86 -14.74 -5.16
N LYS A 64 -2.74 -14.21 -4.66
CA LYS A 64 -1.40 -14.51 -5.15
C LYS A 64 -1.00 -15.95 -4.85
N ALA A 65 -1.40 -16.50 -3.70
CA ALA A 65 -1.17 -17.90 -3.31
C ALA A 65 -1.68 -18.93 -4.33
N ARG A 66 -2.69 -18.60 -5.15
CA ARG A 66 -3.18 -19.48 -6.23
C ARG A 66 -2.25 -19.56 -7.43
N THR A 67 -1.30 -18.65 -7.54
CA THR A 67 -0.43 -18.45 -8.70
C THR A 67 1.06 -18.54 -8.39
N LEU A 68 1.43 -18.51 -7.09
CA LEU A 68 2.82 -18.60 -6.66
C LEU A 68 3.40 -19.96 -7.03
N ARG A 69 4.62 -19.93 -7.57
CA ARG A 69 5.45 -21.13 -7.73
C ARG A 69 6.15 -21.43 -6.40
N ASP A 70 6.56 -22.68 -6.18
CA ASP A 70 7.06 -23.20 -4.89
C ASP A 70 8.22 -22.43 -4.23
N TYR A 71 8.89 -21.53 -4.96
CA TYR A 71 10.03 -20.73 -4.47
C TYR A 71 9.86 -19.22 -4.67
N GLU A 72 8.70 -18.75 -5.13
CA GLU A 72 8.44 -17.32 -5.32
C GLU A 72 8.07 -16.69 -3.97
N GLU A 73 8.92 -15.79 -3.48
CA GLU A 73 8.57 -14.98 -2.31
C GLU A 73 7.66 -13.82 -2.72
N TYR A 74 6.65 -13.54 -1.90
CA TYR A 74 5.71 -12.47 -2.16
C TYR A 74 5.42 -11.68 -0.89
N TYR A 75 5.56 -10.35 -0.99
CA TYR A 75 5.42 -9.45 0.13
C TYR A 75 4.41 -8.37 -0.18
N VAL A 76 3.37 -8.32 0.64
CA VAL A 76 2.36 -7.26 0.60
C VAL A 76 2.02 -6.88 2.03
N THR A 77 1.85 -5.58 2.27
CA THR A 77 1.48 -5.04 3.58
C THR A 77 0.73 -3.72 3.41
N HIS A 78 0.33 -3.10 4.51
CA HIS A 78 -0.26 -1.78 4.52
C HIS A 78 0.61 -0.79 5.30
N THR A 79 0.54 0.48 4.95
CA THR A 79 1.22 1.58 5.64
C THR A 79 0.25 2.73 5.93
N THR A 80 0.58 3.55 6.92
CA THR A 80 -0.21 4.72 7.31
C THR A 80 0.14 5.91 6.44
N LEU A 81 -0.88 6.60 5.95
CA LEU A 81 -0.76 7.85 5.22
C LEU A 81 -0.90 9.02 6.18
N ARG A 82 -0.10 10.05 5.97
CA ARG A 82 -0.22 11.35 6.65
C ARG A 82 -0.42 12.41 5.59
N GLY A 83 -1.44 13.25 5.74
CA GLY A 83 -1.63 14.38 4.82
C GLY A 83 -0.35 15.20 4.74
N ALA A 84 0.12 15.51 3.54
CA ALA A 84 1.21 16.44 3.36
C ALA A 84 0.67 17.83 3.74
N GLN A 85 0.79 18.21 5.02
CA GLN A 85 0.50 19.57 5.43
C GLN A 85 1.40 20.51 4.61
N HIS A 86 0.75 21.48 3.96
CA HIS A 86 1.38 22.65 3.35
C HIS A 86 2.16 23.45 4.39
#